data_AF-A0A2S6AYT2-F1
#
_entry.id   AF-A0A2S6AYT2-F1
#
_cell.length_a   1.000
_cell.length_b   1.000
_cell.length_c   1.000
_cell.angle_alpha   90.00
_cell.angle_beta   90.00
_cell.angle_gamma   90.00
#
_symmetry.space_group_name_H-M   'P 1'
#
loop_
_entity.id
_entity.type
_entity.pdbx_description
1 polymer ?
#
loop_
_entity_poly.entity_id
_entity_poly.type
_entity_poly.pdbx_seq_one_letter_code
_entity_poly.pdbx_strand_id
1 'polypeptide(L)'
;VPGFDQPIAVLKHCHDKIRKQLTTLQNLLGHLGQNGNTPEAQQAAKAVLKYFNKAAHLHHDDEEQDLMPMLQATATGEDAA
;
A
#
# COMPACT_ATOMS: atom_id res chain seq x y z
N VAL A 1 4.07 -5.40 -14.67
CA VAL A 1 3.67 -4.22 -13.86
C VAL A 1 2.62 -3.49 -14.68
N PRO A 2 1.42 -3.24 -14.14
CA PRO A 2 0.39 -2.48 -14.85
C PRO A 2 0.88 -1.07 -15.19
N GLY A 3 0.46 -0.53 -16.32
CA GLY A 3 0.72 0.85 -16.74
C GLY A 3 -0.40 1.79 -16.30
N PHE A 4 -0.17 3.10 -16.44
CA PHE A 4 -1.16 4.14 -16.11
C PHE A 4 -2.38 4.16 -17.05
N ASP A 5 -2.33 3.40 -18.15
CA ASP A 5 -3.48 3.08 -19.01
C ASP A 5 -4.48 2.12 -18.31
N GLN A 6 -4.10 1.51 -17.19
CA GLN A 6 -4.91 0.59 -16.39
C GLN A 6 -4.91 1.02 -14.91
N PRO A 7 -5.48 2.19 -14.57
CA PRO A 7 -5.32 2.81 -13.25
C PRO A 7 -5.81 1.94 -12.09
N ILE A 8 -6.93 1.21 -12.26
CA ILE A 8 -7.42 0.28 -11.25
C ILE A 8 -6.47 -0.91 -11.02
N ALA A 9 -5.81 -1.39 -12.09
CA ALA A 9 -4.80 -2.45 -11.95
C ALA A 9 -3.55 -1.94 -11.22
N VAL A 10 -3.16 -0.68 -11.43
CA VAL A 10 -2.08 -0.01 -10.69
C VAL A 10 -2.42 0.06 -9.19
N LEU A 11 -3.61 0.55 -8.84
CA LEU A 11 -4.07 0.64 -7.44
C LEU A 11 -4.11 -0.74 -6.78
N LYS A 12 -4.65 -1.76 -7.46
CA LYS A 12 -4.62 -3.14 -6.97
C LYS A 12 -3.19 -3.64 -6.72
N HIS A 13 -2.26 -3.33 -7.61
CA HIS A 13 -0.86 -3.70 -7.43
C HIS A 13 -0.20 -2.96 -6.24
N CYS A 14 -0.58 -1.71 -5.99
CA CYS A 14 -0.19 -0.99 -4.78
C CYS A 14 -0.75 -1.67 -3.51
N HIS A 15 -2.00 -2.13 -3.53
CA HIS A 15 -2.58 -2.89 -2.41
C HIS A 15 -1.85 -4.20 -2.13
N ASP A 16 -1.42 -4.94 -3.16
CA ASP A 16 -0.61 -6.16 -2.96
C ASP A 16 0.73 -5.85 -2.29
N LYS A 17 1.36 -4.72 -2.62
CA LYS A 17 2.58 -4.27 -1.94
C LYS A 17 2.30 -3.85 -0.51
N ILE A 18 1.20 -3.14 -0.23
CA ILE A 18 0.76 -2.80 1.13
C ILE A 18 0.64 -4.08 1.97
N ARG A 19 -0.12 -5.07 1.49
CA ARG A 19 -0.30 -6.36 2.17
C ARG A 19 1.03 -7.04 2.46
N LYS A 20 1.95 -7.08 1.49
CA LYS A 20 3.29 -7.63 1.67
C LYS A 20 4.09 -6.91 2.77
N GLN A 21 4.01 -5.59 2.85
CA GLN A 21 4.71 -4.84 3.91
C GLN A 21 4.07 -5.04 5.28
N LEU A 22 2.73 -5.14 5.35
CA LEU A 22 2.02 -5.48 6.59
C LEU A 22 2.42 -6.88 7.10
N THR A 23 2.47 -7.88 6.22
CA THR A 23 2.98 -9.22 6.57
C THR A 23 4.43 -9.16 7.06
N THR A 24 5.27 -8.36 6.39
CA THR A 24 6.68 -8.18 6.80
C THR A 24 6.78 -7.57 8.19
N LEU A 25 5.97 -6.54 8.49
CA LEU A 25 5.92 -5.90 9.80
C LEU A 25 5.44 -6.87 10.88
N GLN A 26 4.41 -7.67 10.59
CA GLN A 26 3.90 -8.67 11.55
C GLN A 26 4.96 -9.74 11.87
N ASN A 27 5.66 -10.25 10.85
CA ASN A 27 6.73 -11.24 11.04
C ASN A 27 7.93 -10.66 11.81
N LEU A 28 8.25 -9.38 11.58
CA LEU A 28 9.35 -8.69 12.27
C LEU A 28 9.16 -8.70 13.79
N LEU A 29 7.93 -8.54 14.29
CA LEU A 29 7.65 -8.57 15.74
C LEU A 29 8.05 -9.92 16.36
N GLY A 30 7.68 -11.03 15.71
CA GLY A 30 8.05 -12.38 16.15
C GLY A 30 9.56 -12.62 16.05
N HIS A 31 10.18 -12.19 14.94
CA HIS A 31 11.62 -12.35 14.73
C HIS A 31 12.46 -11.57 15.75
N LEU A 32 12.06 -10.34 16.10
CA LEU A 32 12.72 -9.54 17.13
C LEU A 32 12.65 -10.22 18.50
N GLY A 33 11.50 -10.80 18.86
CA GLY A 33 11.34 -11.51 20.12
C GLY A 33 12.22 -12.77 20.24
N GLN A 34 12.41 -13.50 19.14
CA GLN A 34 13.17 -14.75 19.13
C GLN A 34 14.67 -14.56 18.89
N ASN A 35 15.04 -13.65 17.98
CA ASN A 35 16.40 -13.53 17.45
C ASN A 35 17.04 -12.16 17.77
N GLY A 36 16.28 -11.20 18.28
CA GLY A 36 16.76 -9.85 18.57
C GLY A 36 17.05 -9.03 17.30
N ASN A 37 17.84 -7.96 17.49
CA ASN A 37 18.20 -7.02 16.43
C ASN A 37 19.28 -7.60 15.49
N THR A 38 18.83 -8.37 14.51
CA THR A 38 19.67 -8.99 13.47
C THR A 38 19.71 -8.14 12.19
N PRO A 39 20.71 -8.35 11.31
CA PRO A 39 20.73 -7.69 9.99
C PRO A 39 19.43 -7.86 9.19
N GLU A 40 18.81 -9.04 9.27
CA GLU A 40 17.54 -9.36 8.62
C GLU A 40 16.40 -8.52 9.20
N ALA A 41 16.35 -8.37 10.53
CA ALA A 41 15.36 -7.54 11.21
C ALA A 41 15.48 -6.06 10.79
N GLN A 42 16.72 -5.55 10.72
CA GLN A 42 16.99 -4.18 10.27
C GLN A 42 16.56 -3.99 8.82
N GLN A 43 16.83 -4.96 7.96
CA GLN A 43 16.46 -4.89 6.55
C GLN A 43 14.95 -4.92 6.36
N ALA A 44 14.23 -5.77 7.11
CA ALA A 44 12.77 -5.82 7.12
C ALA A 44 12.17 -4.48 7.58
N ALA A 45 12.67 -3.92 8.69
CA ALA A 45 12.23 -2.61 9.18
C ALA A 45 12.45 -1.50 8.15
N LYS A 46 13.63 -1.46 7.51
CA LYS A 46 13.94 -0.49 6.44
C LYS A 46 12.99 -0.63 5.24
N ALA A 47 12.63 -1.85 4.86
CA ALA A 47 11.71 -2.10 3.75
C ALA A 47 10.31 -1.56 4.06
N VAL A 48 9.79 -1.84 5.26
CA VAL A 48 8.49 -1.34 5.73
C VAL A 48 8.48 0.19 5.74
N LEU A 49 9.48 0.81 6.40
CA LEU A 49 9.60 2.27 6.47
C LEU A 49 9.71 2.91 5.09
N LYS A 50 10.53 2.35 4.20
CA LYS A 50 10.71 2.86 2.84
C LYS A 50 9.39 2.88 2.08
N TYR A 51 8.57 1.84 2.22
CA TYR A 51 7.30 1.75 1.51
C TYR A 51 6.30 2.77 2.04
N PHE A 52 6.03 2.78 3.35
CA PHE A 52 5.00 3.65 3.90
C PHE A 52 5.38 5.14 3.88
N ASN A 53 6.66 5.48 4.02
CA ASN A 53 7.08 6.88 3.97
C ASN A 53 7.14 7.46 2.55
N LYS A 54 7.22 6.62 1.50
CA LYS A 54 7.42 7.09 0.12
C LYS A 54 6.30 6.75 -0.85
N ALA A 55 5.73 5.55 -0.77
CA ALA A 55 4.76 5.06 -1.75
C ALA A 55 3.32 5.20 -1.26
N ALA A 56 3.08 5.10 0.05
CA ALA A 56 1.71 5.12 0.58
C ALA A 56 1.02 6.47 0.39
N HIS A 57 1.72 7.60 0.55
CA HIS A 57 1.12 8.92 0.34
C HIS A 57 0.71 9.14 -1.12
N LEU A 58 1.57 8.74 -2.08
CA LEU A 58 1.24 8.83 -3.51
C LEU A 58 0.03 7.97 -3.88
N HIS A 59 -0.09 6.79 -3.28
CA HIS A 59 -1.27 5.94 -3.47
C HIS A 59 -2.54 6.59 -2.91
N HIS A 60 -2.47 7.28 -1.77
CA HIS A 60 -3.60 8.04 -1.26
C HIS A 60 -3.93 9.22 -2.18
N ASP A 61 -2.93 9.92 -2.73
CA ASP A 61 -3.17 11.00 -3.69
C ASP A 61 -3.92 10.47 -4.94
N ASP A 62 -3.51 9.32 -5.49
CA ASP A 62 -4.20 8.66 -6.61
C ASP A 62 -5.68 8.34 -6.27
N GLU A 63 -5.97 7.98 -5.01
CA GLU A 63 -7.33 7.68 -4.57
C GLU A 63 -8.14 8.96 -4.28
N GLU A 64 -7.61 9.86 -3.44
CA GLU A 64 -8.30 11.04 -2.91
C GLU A 64 -8.45 12.17 -3.93
N GLN A 65 -7.45 12.37 -4.81
CA GLN A 65 -7.44 13.47 -5.76
C GLN A 65 -8.02 13.08 -7.13
N ASP A 66 -7.89 11.80 -7.52
CA ASP A 66 -8.32 11.33 -8.84
C ASP A 66 -9.49 10.36 -8.78
N LEU A 67 -9.34 9.19 -8.13
CA LEU A 67 -10.35 8.13 -8.20
C LEU A 67 -11.66 8.50 -7.51
N MET A 68 -11.62 8.95 -6.25
CA MET A 68 -12.82 9.23 -5.46
C MET A 68 -13.63 10.39 -6.07
N PRO A 69 -13.03 11.52 -6.50
CA PRO A 69 -13.78 12.58 -7.18
C PRO A 69 -14.41 12.10 -8.50
N MET A 70 -13.71 11.27 -9.27
CA MET A 70 -14.25 10.68 -10.50
C MET A 70 -15.45 9.77 -10.21
N LEU A 71 -15.36 8.91 -9.19
CA LEU A 71 -16.49 8.05 -8.77
C LEU A 71 -17.69 8.90 -8.33
N GLN A 72 -17.48 9.95 -7.53
CA GLN A 72 -18.55 10.86 -7.11
C GLN A 72 -19.22 11.58 -8.29
N ALA A 73 -18.44 12.01 -9.28
CA ALA A 73 -18.97 12.71 -10.45
C ALA A 73 -19.73 11.81 -11.43
N THR A 74 -19.47 10.49 -11.40
CA THR A 74 -20.01 9.53 -12.37
C THR A 74 -21.03 8.56 -11.78
N ALA A 75 -21.08 8.40 -10.47
CA ALA A 75 -22.02 7.52 -9.79
C ALA A 75 -23.48 7.95 -10.04
N THR A 76 -24.36 6.98 -10.28
CA THR A 76 -25.79 7.20 -10.51
C THR A 76 -26.63 6.10 -9.87
N GLY A 77 -27.89 6.38 -9.55
CA GLY A 77 -28.81 5.38 -8.98
C GLY A 77 -28.30 4.84 -7.64
N GLU A 78 -28.28 3.51 -7.50
CA GLU A 78 -27.82 2.82 -6.28
C GLU A 78 -26.32 3.04 -5.99
N ASP A 79 -25.51 3.32 -7.02
CA ASP A 79 -24.07 3.59 -6.83
C ASP A 79 -23.80 4.97 -6.19
N ALA A 80 -24.80 5.87 -6.16
CA ALA A 80 -24.71 7.21 -5.59
C ALA A 80 -25.45 7.38 -4.25
N ALA A 81 -26.13 6.33 -3.77
CA ALA A 81 -26.99 6.33 -2.58
C ALA A 81 -26.19 6.07 -1.29
#